data_AF-A0A822DXY6-F1
#
_entry.id   AF-A0A822DXY6-F1
#
_cell.length_a   1.000
_cell.length_b   1.000
_cell.length_c   1.000
_cell.angle_alpha   90.00
_cell.angle_beta   90.00
_cell.angle_gamma   90.00
#
_symmetry.space_group_name_H-M   'P 1'
#
loop_
_entity.id
_entity.type
_entity.pdbx_description
1 polymer ?
#
loop_
_entity_poly.entity_id
_entity_poly.type
_entity_poly.pdbx_seq_one_letter_code
_entity_poly.pdbx_strand_id
1 'polypeptide(L)'
;VFIYHHFATYIPSNCAFITGGGRYTTEFNRRKLKSIAHDMGFAHVNLLNMGSTWYGSPYDGYLVANQTLHGMLWLALYEFAMPERESKLGTLMWPE
;
A
#
# COMPACT_ATOMS: atom_id res chain seq x y z
N VAL A 1 -2.06 18.01 6.15
CA VAL A 1 -0.64 18.41 6.10
C VAL A 1 -0.50 19.46 5.02
N PHE A 2 0.02 20.65 5.34
CA PHE A 2 0.37 21.66 4.34
C PHE A 2 1.76 21.34 3.80
N ILE A 3 1.88 21.00 2.52
CA ILE A 3 3.16 20.73 1.87
C ILE A 3 3.56 21.99 1.12
N TYR A 4 4.73 22.54 1.48
CA TYR A 4 5.33 23.71 0.83
C TYR A 4 5.63 23.39 -0.64
N HIS A 5 5.36 24.32 -1.56
CA HIS A 5 5.42 24.06 -3.01
C HIS A 5 6.80 23.52 -3.47
N HIS A 6 7.89 23.97 -2.84
CA HIS A 6 9.25 23.47 -3.12
C HIS A 6 9.52 22.05 -2.62
N PHE A 7 8.71 21.54 -1.70
CA PHE A 7 8.81 20.16 -1.22
C PHE A 7 8.21 19.16 -2.23
N ALA A 8 7.35 19.64 -3.15
CA ALA A 8 6.81 18.82 -4.25
C ALA A 8 7.77 18.72 -5.45
N THR A 9 8.75 19.61 -5.55
CA THR A 9 9.74 19.65 -6.65
C THR A 9 11.10 19.11 -6.25
N TYR A 10 11.32 18.85 -4.96
CA TYR A 10 12.56 18.27 -4.45
C TYR A 10 12.57 16.75 -4.63
N ILE A 11 13.44 16.26 -5.52
CA ILE A 11 13.78 14.85 -5.65
C ILE A 11 15.20 14.68 -5.11
N PRO A 12 15.43 13.90 -4.03
CA PRO A 12 16.78 13.65 -3.51
C PRO A 12 17.64 13.04 -4.60
N SER A 13 18.81 13.62 -4.85
CA SER A 13 19.74 13.23 -5.93
C SER A 13 20.23 11.78 -5.87
N ASN A 14 20.01 11.08 -4.75
CA ASN A 14 20.39 9.68 -4.52
C ASN A 14 19.20 8.76 -4.18
N CYS A 15 17.95 9.19 -4.35
CA CYS A 15 16.69 8.42 -4.18
C CYS A 15 16.55 7.52 -2.93
N ALA A 16 17.40 7.68 -1.91
CA ALA A 16 17.29 6.95 -0.66
C ALA A 16 16.27 7.64 0.25
N PHE A 17 14.99 7.58 -0.10
CA PHE A 17 13.93 7.80 0.87
C PHE A 17 13.97 6.63 1.87
N ILE A 18 14.74 6.80 2.95
CA ILE A 18 14.69 5.87 4.09
C ILE A 18 13.42 6.20 4.84
N THR A 19 12.38 5.47 4.47
CA THR A 19 11.09 5.52 5.11
C THR A 19 11.08 4.48 6.23
N GLY A 20 10.44 4.80 7.35
CA GLY A 20 10.37 3.87 8.48
C GLY A 20 9.54 2.65 8.09
N GLY A 21 10.01 1.45 8.45
CA GLY A 21 9.16 0.26 8.39
C GLY A 21 8.01 0.45 9.37
N GLY A 22 6.85 0.91 8.86
CA GLY A 22 5.64 1.03 9.66
C GLY A 22 5.40 -0.26 10.44
N ARG A 23 4.72 -0.16 11.60
CA ARG A 23 4.54 -1.30 12.52
C ARG A 23 3.93 -2.55 11.88
N TYR A 24 3.29 -2.40 10.71
CA TYR A 24 2.63 -3.45 9.93
C TYR A 24 3.54 -4.17 8.92
N THR A 25 4.83 -3.86 8.83
CA THR A 25 5.78 -4.53 7.90
C THR A 25 6.32 -5.84 8.50
N THR A 26 5.43 -6.78 8.84
CA THR A 26 5.82 -8.11 9.31
C THR A 26 6.14 -9.05 8.14
N GLU A 27 6.95 -10.09 8.38
CA GLU A 27 7.27 -11.08 7.34
C GLU A 27 6.03 -11.90 6.92
N PHE A 28 5.06 -12.05 7.82
CA PHE A 28 3.75 -12.60 7.49
C PHE A 28 3.03 -11.71 6.46
N ASN A 29 2.86 -10.42 6.77
CA ASN A 29 2.19 -9.47 5.87
C ASN A 29 2.89 -9.35 4.53
N ARG A 30 4.22 -9.35 4.51
CA ARG A 30 5.00 -9.32 3.26
C ARG A 30 4.71 -10.53 2.37
N ARG A 31 4.80 -11.75 2.91
CA ARG A 31 4.51 -12.97 2.13
C ARG A 31 3.08 -13.00 1.65
N LYS A 32 2.14 -12.56 2.49
CA LYS A 32 0.73 -12.58 2.15
C LYS A 32 0.37 -11.53 1.09
N LEU A 33 0.86 -10.30 1.20
CA LEU A 33 0.71 -9.26 0.17
C LEU A 33 1.37 -9.66 -1.16
N LYS A 34 2.52 -10.35 -1.11
CA LYS A 34 3.15 -10.91 -2.30
C LYS A 34 2.26 -11.95 -2.99
N SER A 35 1.59 -12.82 -2.24
CA SER A 35 0.64 -13.78 -2.78
C SER A 35 -0.54 -13.08 -3.45
N ILE A 36 -1.15 -12.10 -2.76
CA ILE A 36 -2.28 -11.34 -3.30
C ILE A 36 -1.89 -10.60 -4.58
N ALA A 37 -0.72 -9.95 -4.60
CA ALA A 37 -0.22 -9.27 -5.79
C ALA A 37 -0.07 -10.24 -6.97
N HIS A 38 0.43 -11.45 -6.73
CA HIS A 38 0.50 -12.49 -7.77
C HIS A 38 -0.89 -12.88 -8.26
N ASP A 39 -1.85 -13.11 -7.36
CA ASP A 39 -3.21 -13.53 -7.72
C ASP A 39 -3.97 -12.45 -8.51
N MET A 40 -3.66 -11.18 -8.26
CA MET A 40 -4.18 -10.03 -9.00
C MET A 40 -3.41 -9.73 -10.31
N GLY A 41 -2.33 -10.46 -10.61
CA GLY A 41 -1.49 -10.23 -11.78
C GLY A 41 -0.62 -8.97 -11.70
N PHE A 42 -0.36 -8.46 -10.50
CA PHE A 42 0.51 -7.30 -10.29
C PHE A 42 1.98 -7.69 -10.28
N ALA A 43 2.83 -6.80 -10.81
CA ALA A 43 4.26 -6.91 -10.63
C ALA A 43 4.63 -6.60 -9.17
N HIS A 44 5.23 -7.56 -8.48
CA HIS A 44 5.77 -7.34 -7.14
C HIS A 44 7.24 -6.93 -7.21
N VAL A 45 7.50 -5.65 -6.95
CA VAL A 45 8.85 -5.14 -6.72
C VAL A 45 9.15 -5.31 -5.23
N ASN A 46 10.24 -6.00 -4.86
CA ASN A 46 10.63 -6.26 -3.46
C ASN A 46 11.16 -5.00 -2.76
N LEU A 47 10.44 -3.88 -2.91
CA LEU A 47 10.69 -2.61 -2.28
C LEU A 47 10.01 -2.62 -0.91
N LEU A 48 10.77 -2.23 0.10
CA LEU A 48 10.31 -2.15 1.47
C LEU A 48 10.28 -0.70 1.90
N ASN A 49 9.41 -0.42 2.87
CA ASN A 49 9.29 0.90 3.46
C ASN A 49 9.05 1.97 2.39
N MET A 50 8.06 1.81 1.52
CA MET A 50 7.59 2.95 0.74
C MET A 50 6.74 3.84 1.66
N GLY A 51 7.09 5.12 1.75
CA GLY A 51 6.38 6.07 2.60
C GLY A 51 4.98 6.36 2.11
N SER A 52 4.21 7.11 2.91
CA SER A 52 2.86 7.55 2.56
C SER A 52 2.81 8.71 1.55
N THR A 53 3.97 9.27 1.18
CA THR A 53 4.05 10.42 0.26
C THR A 53 4.57 9.99 -1.11
N TRP A 54 3.76 10.23 -2.14
CA TRP A 54 4.03 9.86 -3.52
C TRP A 54 4.01 11.13 -4.37
N TYR A 55 5.00 11.29 -5.25
CA TYR A 55 5.09 12.42 -6.18
C TYR A 55 4.96 11.89 -7.61
N GLY A 56 4.15 12.54 -8.44
CA GLY A 56 3.89 12.13 -9.81
C GLY A 56 2.98 13.12 -10.54
N SER A 57 2.75 12.88 -11.82
CA SER A 57 1.76 13.67 -12.58
C SER A 57 0.33 13.36 -12.10
N PRO A 58 -0.66 14.22 -12.41
CA PRO A 58 -2.06 13.90 -12.11
C PRO A 58 -2.53 12.56 -12.71
N TYR A 59 -1.98 12.19 -13.87
CA TYR A 59 -2.28 10.91 -14.52
C TYR A 59 -1.74 9.71 -13.73
N ASP A 60 -0.51 9.80 -13.22
CA ASP A 60 0.07 8.76 -12.37
C ASP A 60 -0.74 8.59 -11.08
N GLY A 61 -1.17 9.70 -10.49
CA GLY A 61 -2.07 9.69 -9.33
C GLY A 61 -3.39 8.98 -9.60
N TYR A 62 -4.01 9.24 -10.76
CA TYR A 62 -5.22 8.55 -11.19
C TYR A 62 -5.00 7.04 -11.32
N LEU A 63 -3.92 6.61 -11.98
CA LEU A 63 -3.61 5.19 -12.16
C LEU A 63 -3.39 4.47 -10.82
N VAL A 64 -2.61 5.06 -9.91
CA VAL A 64 -2.36 4.50 -8.57
C VAL A 64 -3.66 4.43 -7.77
N ALA A 65 -4.50 5.47 -7.80
CA ALA A 65 -5.78 5.48 -7.11
C ALA A 65 -6.71 4.37 -7.62
N ASN A 66 -6.82 4.22 -8.95
CA ASN A 66 -7.63 3.18 -9.56
C ASN A 66 -7.14 1.78 -9.19
N GLN A 67 -5.82 1.56 -9.22
CA GLN A 67 -5.22 0.28 -8.84
C GLN A 67 -5.43 -0.03 -7.35
N THR A 68 -5.35 0.99 -6.50
CA THR A 68 -5.59 0.88 -5.06
C THR A 68 -7.03 0.47 -4.79
N LEU A 69 -8.01 1.07 -5.47
CA LEU A 69 -9.42 0.69 -5.33
C LEU A 69 -9.68 -0.77 -5.71
N HIS A 70 -9.08 -1.25 -6.80
CA HIS A 70 -9.15 -2.67 -7.17
C HIS A 70 -8.53 -3.58 -6.11
N GLY A 71 -7.37 -3.20 -5.56
CA GLY A 71 -6.73 -3.93 -4.46
C GLY A 71 -7.62 -3.99 -3.21
N MET A 72 -8.15 -2.84 -2.78
CA MET A 72 -9.04 -2.76 -1.62
C MET A 72 -10.30 -3.61 -1.80
N LEU A 73 -10.89 -3.60 -2.99
CA LEU A 73 -12.07 -4.42 -3.29
C LEU A 73 -11.74 -5.91 -3.22
N TRP A 74 -10.60 -6.33 -3.79
CA TRP A 74 -10.16 -7.73 -3.71
C TRP A 74 -9.97 -8.16 -2.26
N LEU A 75 -9.26 -7.36 -1.46
CA LEU A 75 -9.04 -7.65 -0.04
C LEU A 75 -10.38 -7.81 0.70
N ALA A 76 -11.32 -6.90 0.48
CA ALA A 76 -12.63 -6.93 1.13
C ALA A 76 -13.45 -8.17 0.74
N LEU A 77 -13.40 -8.60 -0.53
CA LEU A 77 -14.20 -9.71 -1.01
C LEU A 77 -13.59 -11.09 -0.73
N TYR A 78 -12.26 -11.20 -0.72
CA TYR A 78 -11.58 -12.50 -0.75
C TYR A 78 -10.64 -12.74 0.42
N GLU A 79 -10.02 -11.69 0.97
CA GLU A 79 -8.93 -11.86 1.96
C GLU A 79 -9.37 -11.62 3.40
N PHE A 80 -10.33 -10.72 3.63
CA PHE A 80 -10.87 -10.49 4.96
C PHE A 80 -11.71 -11.67 5.44
N ALA A 81 -11.67 -11.99 6.73
CA ALA A 81 -12.50 -13.03 7.31
C ALA A 81 -13.97 -12.57 7.40
N MET A 82 -14.90 -13.52 7.58
CA MET A 82 -16.34 -13.22 7.52
C MET A 82 -16.78 -12.10 8.48
N PRO A 83 -16.33 -12.05 9.76
CA PRO A 83 -16.70 -10.95 10.64
C PRO A 83 -16.32 -9.58 10.08
N GLU A 84 -15.13 -9.45 9.50
CA GLU A 84 -14.62 -8.22 8.89
C GLU A 84 -15.47 -7.81 7.68
N ARG A 85 -15.91 -8.77 6.87
CA ARG A 85 -16.84 -8.52 5.74
C ARG A 85 -18.21 -8.06 6.23
N GLU A 86 -18.63 -8.49 7.41
CA GLU A 86 -19.85 -8.06 8.10
C GLU A 86 -19.66 -6.75 8.90
N SER A 87 -18.62 -5.97 8.61
CA SER A 87 -18.29 -4.71 9.31
C SER A 87 -17.91 -4.86 10.79
N LYS A 88 -17.61 -6.08 11.26
CA LYS A 88 -17.01 -6.33 12.58
C LYS A 88 -15.49 -6.36 12.47
N LEU A 89 -14.92 -5.22 12.08
CA LEU A 89 -13.48 -5.09 11.83
C LEU A 89 -12.64 -5.43 13.07
N GLY A 90 -11.59 -6.23 12.90
CA GLY A 90 -10.63 -6.57 13.96
C GLY A 90 -11.07 -7.71 14.87
N THR A 91 -12.03 -8.53 14.45
CA THR A 91 -12.55 -9.68 15.21
C THR A 91 -11.74 -10.95 14.92
N LEU A 92 -11.49 -11.23 13.65
CA LEU A 92 -10.63 -12.29 13.16
C LEU A 92 -9.48 -11.71 12.37
N MET A 93 -8.37 -12.42 12.49
CA MET A 93 -7.09 -11.82 12.29
C MET A 93 -6.80 -11.50 10.79
N TRP A 94 -6.99 -10.24 10.40
CA TRP A 94 -5.90 -9.52 9.73
C TRP A 94 -5.28 -8.36 10.56
N PRO A 95 -4.51 -8.64 11.64
CA PRO A 95 -3.91 -7.67 12.50
C PRO A 95 -2.56 -8.22 13.00
N GLU A 96 -1.54 -8.10 12.17
CA GLU A 96 -0.22 -7.72 12.67
C GLU A 96 0.18 -6.40 12.01
#